data_AF-A0A2T2W0B2-F1
#
_entry.id   AF-A0A2T2W0B2-F1
#
_cell.length_a   1.000
_cell.length_b   1.000
_cell.length_c   1.000
_cell.angle_alpha   90.00
_cell.angle_beta   90.00
_cell.angle_gamma   90.00
#
_symmetry.space_group_name_H-M   'P 1'
#
loop_
_entity.id
_entity.type
_entity.pdbx_description
1 polymer ?
#
loop_
_entity_poly.entity_id
_entity_poly.type
_entity_poly.pdbx_seq_one_letter_code
_entity_poly.pdbx_strand_id
1 'polypeptide(L)'
;MDFALVCNIGNMLDRITGGLYRSPPHRFKNVSGRERISPFFFDPSFEAQVEPIASLFGSQDDNRHDRWNGASLQLFEGTYGDYVPGKVFPELRREVIE
;
A
#
# COMPACT_ATOMS: atom_id res chain seq x y z
N MET A 1 -26.70 -16.10 5.90
CA MET A 1 -25.89 -15.28 6.81
C MET A 1 -24.76 -14.80 5.93
N ASP A 2 -24.92 -13.59 5.39
CA ASP A 2 -24.17 -13.22 4.18
C ASP A 2 -23.13 -12.19 4.60
N PHE A 3 -22.13 -12.68 5.33
CA PHE A 3 -20.96 -11.89 5.67
C PHE A 3 -19.91 -12.11 4.58
N ALA A 4 -19.69 -11.08 3.76
CA ALA A 4 -18.65 -11.06 2.75
C ALA A 4 -17.72 -9.88 3.00
N LEU A 5 -16.41 -10.12 2.87
CA LEU A 5 -15.39 -9.09 2.84
C LEU A 5 -14.92 -8.90 1.41
N VAL A 6 -14.82 -7.65 0.97
CA VAL A 6 -14.11 -7.31 -0.26
C VAL A 6 -12.66 -7.02 0.12
N CYS A 7 -11.76 -7.92 -0.27
CA CYS A 7 -10.32 -7.75 -0.04
C CYS A 7 -9.65 -7.22 -1.32
N ASN A 8 -8.72 -6.30 -1.15
CA ASN A 8 -7.80 -5.87 -2.20
C ASN A 8 -6.38 -5.82 -1.64
N ILE A 9 -5.39 -5.69 -2.52
CA ILE A 9 -3.99 -5.57 -2.13
C ILE A 9 -3.51 -4.14 -2.37
N GLY A 10 -2.65 -3.66 -1.49
CA GLY A 10 -2.01 -2.35 -1.61
C GLY A 10 -0.68 -2.39 -2.36
N ASN A 11 -0.14 -1.20 -2.62
CA ASN A 11 1.11 -0.99 -3.37
C ASN A 11 2.33 -1.68 -2.72
N MET A 12 2.36 -1.87 -1.40
CA MET A 12 3.48 -2.54 -0.74
C MET A 12 3.57 -4.03 -1.13
N LEU A 13 2.44 -4.73 -1.22
CA LEU A 13 2.44 -6.14 -1.64
C LEU A 13 2.75 -6.28 -3.15
N ASP A 14 2.27 -5.34 -3.97
CA ASP A 14 2.64 -5.25 -5.39
C ASP A 14 4.16 -5.11 -5.56
N ARG A 15 4.75 -4.22 -4.77
CA ARG A 15 6.19 -3.99 -4.73
C ARG A 15 6.98 -5.27 -4.39
N ILE A 16 6.76 -5.86 -3.23
CA ILE A 16 7.63 -6.93 -2.71
C ILE A 16 7.48 -8.23 -3.53
N THR A 17 6.39 -8.37 -4.27
CA THR A 17 6.16 -9.49 -5.20
C THR A 17 6.66 -9.22 -6.63
N GLY A 18 7.25 -8.05 -6.89
CA GLY A 18 7.72 -7.68 -8.23
C GLY A 18 6.58 -7.51 -9.24
N GLY A 19 5.37 -7.17 -8.80
CA GLY A 19 4.19 -7.00 -9.65
C GLY A 19 3.44 -8.29 -9.99
N LEU A 20 3.82 -9.44 -9.40
CA LEU A 20 3.06 -10.69 -9.54
C LEU A 20 1.63 -10.53 -9.03
N TYR A 21 1.47 -9.83 -7.91
CA TYR A 21 0.17 -9.40 -7.41
C TYR A 21 0.01 -7.90 -7.65
N ARG A 22 -1.02 -7.49 -8.41
CA ARG A 22 -1.19 -6.08 -8.82
C ARG A 22 -2.18 -5.34 -7.92
N SER A 23 -1.78 -4.16 -7.44
CA SER A 23 -2.64 -3.25 -6.67
C SER A 23 -3.68 -2.60 -7.59
N PRO A 24 -4.99 -2.94 -7.51
CA PRO A 24 -5.97 -2.42 -8.44
C PRO A 24 -6.43 -1.01 -8.04
N PRO A 25 -6.57 -0.08 -9.01
CA PRO A 25 -7.19 1.20 -8.73
C PRO A 25 -8.66 0.98 -8.36
N HIS A 26 -9.11 1.63 -7.29
CA HIS A 26 -10.50 1.54 -6.83
C HIS A 26 -11.00 2.91 -6.38
N ARG A 27 -12.31 3.14 -6.55
CA ARG A 27 -13.01 4.33 -6.10
C ARG A 27 -14.36 3.94 -5.53
N PHE A 28 -14.86 4.73 -4.60
CA PHE A 28 -16.19 4.55 -4.05
C PHE A 28 -17.00 5.84 -4.16
N LYS A 29 -18.31 5.69 -4.36
CA LYS A 29 -19.30 6.77 -4.30
C LYS A 29 -20.43 6.37 -3.37
N ASN A 30 -20.68 7.17 -2.33
CA ASN A 30 -21.81 6.93 -1.45
C ASN A 30 -23.11 7.43 -2.10
N VAL A 31 -23.90 6.50 -2.65
CA VAL A 31 -25.18 6.83 -3.32
C VAL A 31 -26.40 6.69 -2.40
N SER A 32 -26.25 6.13 -1.20
CA SER A 32 -27.38 5.82 -0.32
C SER A 32 -27.88 7.03 0.49
N GLY A 33 -27.08 8.10 0.56
CA GLY A 33 -27.35 9.27 1.41
C GLY A 33 -27.23 9.00 2.92
N ARG A 34 -26.81 7.80 3.32
CA ARG A 34 -26.60 7.41 4.72
C ARG A 34 -25.12 7.32 5.05
N GLU A 35 -24.78 7.50 6.32
CA GLU A 35 -23.41 7.26 6.80
C GLU A 35 -22.97 5.82 6.51
N ARG A 36 -21.67 5.67 6.22
CA ARG A 36 -21.06 4.37 5.91
C ARG A 36 -19.67 4.32 6.52
N ILE A 37 -19.38 3.23 7.23
CA ILE A 37 -18.07 2.95 7.82
C ILE A 37 -17.29 2.05 6.86
N SER A 38 -16.11 2.51 6.45
CA SER A 38 -15.10 1.81 5.65
C SER A 38 -13.82 2.66 5.68
N PRO A 39 -12.57 2.13 5.62
CA PRO A 39 -12.09 0.75 5.50
C PRO A 39 -11.20 0.26 6.69
N PHE A 40 -10.69 -0.98 6.62
CA PHE A 40 -9.63 -1.53 7.51
C PHE A 40 -8.37 -1.86 6.68
N PHE A 41 -7.19 -1.60 7.24
CA PHE A 41 -5.89 -1.89 6.62
C PHE A 41 -5.10 -2.88 7.48
N PHE A 42 -4.51 -3.90 6.84
CA PHE A 42 -3.65 -4.90 7.48
C PHE A 42 -2.25 -4.77 6.91
N ASP A 43 -1.39 -4.08 7.66
CA ASP A 43 -0.07 -3.65 7.22
C ASP A 43 1.04 -4.36 8.02
N PRO A 44 2.29 -4.37 7.51
CA PRO A 44 3.46 -4.79 8.27
C PRO A 44 3.64 -3.98 9.56
N SER A 45 4.45 -4.50 10.48
CA SER A 45 4.97 -3.70 11.60
C SER A 45 5.65 -2.44 11.07
N PHE A 46 5.53 -1.34 11.80
CA PHE A 46 6.15 -0.06 11.45
C PHE A 46 7.67 -0.20 11.28
N GLU A 47 8.31 -1.03 12.09
CA GLU A 47 9.76 -1.27 12.09
C GLU A 47 10.20 -2.36 11.09
N ALA A 48 9.25 -3.01 10.39
CA ALA A 48 9.57 -4.10 9.48
C ALA A 48 10.42 -3.60 8.31
N GLN A 49 11.57 -4.25 8.07
CA GLN A 49 12.37 -4.01 6.88
C GLN A 49 11.62 -4.45 5.64
N VAL A 50 11.54 -3.56 4.65
CA VAL A 50 10.84 -3.83 3.39
C VAL A 50 11.84 -4.37 2.38
N GLU A 51 11.75 -5.67 2.08
CA GLU A 51 12.60 -6.34 1.11
C GLU A 51 11.77 -7.08 0.04
N PRO A 52 12.27 -7.15 -1.21
CA PRO A 52 11.76 -8.07 -2.22
C PRO A 52 11.66 -9.53 -1.74
N ILE A 53 10.58 -10.21 -2.10
CA ILE A 53 10.49 -11.66 -1.93
C ILE A 53 11.35 -12.30 -3.02
N ALA A 54 12.55 -12.75 -2.64
CA ALA A 54 13.58 -13.22 -3.57
C ALA A 54 13.08 -14.31 -4.55
N SER A 55 12.21 -15.21 -4.10
CA SER A 55 11.66 -16.29 -4.95
C SER A 55 10.67 -15.81 -6.02
N LEU A 56 10.18 -14.58 -5.93
CA LEU A 56 9.19 -14.01 -6.85
C LEU A 56 9.79 -12.95 -7.79
N PHE A 57 10.96 -12.41 -7.44
CA PHE A 57 11.61 -11.33 -8.16
C PHE A 57 12.21 -11.83 -9.50
N GLY A 58 11.94 -11.12 -10.60
CA GLY A 58 12.44 -11.45 -11.95
C GLY A 58 11.51 -12.31 -12.81
N SER A 59 10.30 -12.62 -12.35
CA SER A 59 9.32 -13.44 -13.08
C SER A 59 8.40 -12.64 -14.03
N GLN A 60 8.45 -11.31 -14.02
CA GLN A 60 7.52 -10.44 -14.75
C GLN A 60 8.24 -9.21 -15.32
N ASP A 61 7.78 -8.73 -16.48
CA ASP A 61 8.20 -7.47 -17.08
C ASP A 61 7.66 -6.30 -16.23
N ASP A 62 8.54 -5.39 -15.80
CA ASP A 62 8.18 -4.27 -14.92
C ASP A 62 7.41 -3.23 -15.72
N ASN A 63 6.11 -3.47 -15.93
CA ASN A 63 5.23 -2.59 -16.69
C ASN A 63 4.86 -1.35 -15.85
N ARG A 64 5.87 -0.55 -15.50
CA ARG A 64 5.78 0.69 -14.69
C ARG A 64 4.71 1.66 -15.19
N HIS A 65 4.38 1.57 -16.49
CA HIS A 65 3.38 2.39 -17.17
C HIS A 65 1.94 2.14 -16.68
N ASP A 66 1.62 0.98 -16.12
CA ASP A 66 0.27 0.64 -15.66
C ASP A 66 0.00 1.02 -14.19
N ARG A 67 1.03 1.51 -13.46
CA ARG A 67 0.90 1.83 -12.02
C ARG A 67 0.29 3.22 -11.80
N TRP A 68 -0.66 3.30 -10.87
CA TRP A 68 -1.48 4.49 -10.59
C TRP A 68 -0.72 5.81 -10.38
N ASN A 69 0.51 5.76 -9.86
CA ASN A 69 1.33 6.96 -9.60
C ASN A 69 2.63 7.01 -10.44
N GLY A 70 2.84 6.06 -11.37
CA GLY A 70 4.08 5.94 -12.13
C GLY A 70 5.35 5.77 -11.29
N ALA A 71 5.21 5.53 -9.97
CA ALA A 71 6.36 5.41 -9.08
C ALA A 71 7.02 4.04 -9.30
N SER A 72 8.32 4.04 -9.55
CA SER A 72 9.12 2.83 -9.48
C SER A 72 9.23 2.42 -8.01
N LEU A 73 8.39 1.48 -7.61
CA LEU A 73 8.43 0.85 -6.29
C LEU A 73 9.63 -0.10 -6.16
N GLN A 74 10.76 0.15 -6.81
CA GLN A 74 11.95 -0.71 -6.72
C GLN A 74 13.10 -0.06 -5.97
N LEU A 75 13.01 1.23 -5.63
CA LEU A 75 14.14 2.03 -5.10
C LEU A 75 13.99 2.49 -3.64
N PHE A 76 13.01 2.00 -2.91
CA PHE A 76 12.88 2.28 -1.48
C PHE A 76 13.65 1.24 -0.67
N GLU A 77 14.54 1.70 0.18
CA GLU A 77 15.20 0.93 1.23
C GLU A 77 14.82 1.58 2.57
N GLY A 78 14.41 0.76 3.55
CA GLY A 78 13.99 1.25 4.86
C GLY A 78 12.86 0.43 5.48
N THR A 79 12.35 0.93 6.58
CA THR A 79 11.24 0.29 7.30
C THR A 79 9.89 0.57 6.64
N TYR A 80 8.87 -0.22 6.93
CA TYR A 80 7.51 0.07 6.47
C TYR A 80 7.03 1.47 6.91
N GLY A 81 7.43 1.90 8.11
CA GLY A 81 7.15 3.22 8.64
C GLY A 81 7.71 4.37 7.82
N ASP A 82 8.92 4.21 7.28
CA ASP A 82 9.53 5.22 6.40
C ASP A 82 8.81 5.29 5.05
N TYR A 83 8.19 4.17 4.61
CA TYR A 83 7.43 4.09 3.36
C TYR A 83 6.08 4.80 3.46
N VAL A 84 5.34 4.63 4.57
CA VAL A 84 4.03 5.26 4.81
C VAL A 84 4.24 6.76 5.03
N PRO A 85 4.07 7.63 4.02
CA PRO A 85 4.53 8.99 4.14
C PRO A 85 3.57 9.81 5.02
N GLY A 86 4.08 10.48 6.05
CA GLY A 86 3.39 11.56 6.77
C GLY A 86 3.20 12.86 5.96
N LYS A 87 3.10 12.80 4.62
CA LYS A 87 3.00 14.00 3.76
C LYS A 87 1.66 14.74 3.92
N VAL A 88 0.59 14.02 4.28
CA VAL A 88 -0.75 14.58 4.44
C VAL A 88 -1.01 15.02 5.89
N PHE A 89 -0.34 14.39 6.85
CA PHE A 89 -0.47 14.63 8.29
C PHE A 89 0.89 15.07 8.85
N PRO A 90 1.25 16.35 8.71
CA PRO A 90 2.57 16.86 9.10
C PRO A 90 2.91 16.63 10.58
N GLU A 91 1.90 16.51 11.45
CA GLU A 91 2.01 16.18 12.86
C GLU A 91 2.65 14.82 13.12
N LEU A 92 2.55 13.85 12.20
CA LEU A 92 3.16 12.52 12.33
C LEU A 92 4.69 12.56 12.25
N ARG A 93 5.28 13.70 11.88
CA ARG A 93 6.73 13.92 11.79
C ARG A 93 7.25 14.92 12.81
N ARG A 94 6.40 15.44 13.69
CA ARG A 94 6.86 16.35 14.72
C ARG A 94 7.64 15.56 15.76
N GLU A 95 8.90 15.93 15.95
CA GLU A 95 9.62 15.56 17.17
C GLU A 95 8.89 16.20 18.35
N VAL A 96 8.62 15.39 19.37
CA VAL A 96 8.16 15.91 20.66
C VAL A 96 9.38 16.55 21.31
N ILE A 97 9.48 17.88 21.22
CA ILE A 97 10.46 18.64 21.98
C ILE A 97 9.93 18.67 23.43
N GLU A 98 10.62 17.98 24.33
CA GLU A 98 10.43 18.09 25.79
C GLU A 98 10.86 19.47 26.30
#